data_AF-A0A3M0K3V3-F1
#
_entry.id   AF-A0A3M0K3V3-F1
#
_cell.length_a   1.000
_cell.length_b   1.000
_cell.length_c   1.000
_cell.angle_alpha   90.00
_cell.angle_beta   90.00
_cell.angle_gamma   90.00
#
_symmetry.space_group_name_H-M   'P 1'
#
loop_
_entity.id
_entity.type
_entity.pdbx_description
1 polymer ?
#
loop_
_entity_poly.entity_id
_entity_poly.type
_entity_poly.pdbx_seq_one_letter_code
_entity_poly.pdbx_strand_id
1 'polypeptide(L)'
;MVSILIENVFGGDDMLPFDIKQTYRFIFDAVGMIVFKQEWEDNCAKQLALITGADHLLHSSSLQRLMGTDPTMINPQAQAEGLRAHKVMTATHAAREAICSASTVIARPLPWSTIKQSESESFTQFVDRLQAALDSSALPSEAKGPVLAECLRQQCSSATKDILRSLPPGSNIADVIRHVTKEEHLAPIQAAVRTAINLP
;
A
#
# COMPACT_ATOMS: atom_id res chain seq x y z
N MET A 1 -1.49 -1.99 2.36
CA MET A 1 -2.09 -0.65 2.53
C MET A 1 -1.63 0.37 1.49
N VAL A 2 -0.33 0.51 1.20
CA VAL A 2 0.17 1.49 0.21
C VAL A 2 -0.41 1.27 -1.20
N SER A 3 -0.52 0.02 -1.66
CA SER A 3 -1.12 -0.27 -2.99
C SER A 3 -2.59 0.12 -3.12
N ILE A 4 -3.42 -0.05 -2.08
CA ILE A 4 -4.86 0.29 -2.12
C ILE A 4 -5.07 1.81 -2.07
N LEU A 5 -4.23 2.56 -1.33
CA LEU A 5 -4.25 4.02 -1.34
C LEU A 5 -3.78 4.58 -2.69
N ILE A 6 -2.80 3.95 -3.33
CA ILE A 6 -2.35 4.32 -4.68
C ILE A 6 -3.46 4.06 -5.70
N GLU A 7 -4.12 2.90 -5.64
CA GLU A 7 -5.24 2.62 -6.56
C GLU A 7 -6.47 3.51 -6.29
N ASN A 8 -6.77 3.86 -5.04
CA ASN A 8 -7.94 4.69 -4.73
C ASN A 8 -7.72 6.20 -4.91
N VAL A 9 -6.51 6.72 -4.68
CA VAL A 9 -6.18 8.14 -4.88
C VAL A 9 -5.80 8.42 -6.34
N PHE A 10 -5.30 7.42 -7.06
CA PHE A 10 -4.75 7.60 -8.41
C PHE A 10 -5.39 6.71 -9.48
N GLY A 11 -6.36 5.85 -9.17
CA GLY A 11 -6.85 4.83 -10.11
C GLY A 11 -7.85 5.28 -11.16
N GLY A 12 -8.39 6.49 -11.08
CA GLY A 12 -9.39 7.00 -12.03
C GLY A 12 -8.84 7.97 -13.07
N ASP A 13 -8.08 8.97 -12.62
CA ASP A 13 -7.81 10.16 -13.43
C ASP A 13 -6.35 10.27 -13.88
N ASP A 14 -6.18 10.78 -15.09
CA ASP A 14 -4.88 11.18 -15.64
C ASP A 14 -4.41 12.46 -14.95
N MET A 15 -3.18 12.45 -14.46
CA MET A 15 -2.60 13.57 -13.72
C MET A 15 -1.53 14.26 -14.54
N LEU A 16 -1.51 15.60 -14.50
CA LEU A 16 -0.40 16.33 -15.10
C LEU A 16 0.89 16.01 -14.34
N PRO A 17 2.07 16.11 -14.99
CA PRO A 17 3.35 15.94 -14.30
C PRO A 17 3.51 16.85 -13.07
N PHE A 18 2.88 18.02 -13.07
CA PHE A 18 2.82 18.89 -11.90
C PHE A 18 2.05 18.23 -10.75
N ASP A 19 0.84 17.74 -11.00
CA ASP A 19 -0.01 17.11 -9.99
C ASP A 19 0.66 15.85 -9.43
N ILE A 20 1.23 15.01 -10.29
CA ILE A 20 2.08 13.86 -9.94
C ILE A 20 3.12 14.29 -8.88
N LYS A 21 3.93 15.32 -9.18
CA LYS A 21 4.97 15.79 -8.25
C LYS A 21 4.41 16.29 -6.93
N GLN A 22 3.25 16.95 -6.92
CA GLN A 22 2.65 17.43 -5.68
C GLN A 22 2.10 16.28 -4.86
N THR A 23 1.33 15.38 -5.48
CA THR A 23 0.67 14.29 -4.77
C THR A 23 1.68 13.31 -4.17
N TYR A 24 2.77 13.00 -4.88
CA TYR A 24 3.77 12.06 -4.37
C TYR A 24 4.62 12.60 -3.22
N ARG A 25 4.71 13.92 -3.05
CA ARG A 25 5.35 14.52 -1.85
C ARG A 25 4.58 14.24 -0.56
N PHE A 26 3.31 13.87 -0.64
CA PHE A 26 2.54 13.43 0.54
C PHE A 26 2.74 11.95 0.86
N ILE A 27 3.28 11.16 -0.07
CA ILE A 27 3.44 9.71 0.06
C ILE A 27 4.85 9.35 0.52
N PHE A 28 5.85 10.04 0.00
CA PHE A 28 7.25 9.73 0.28
C PHE A 28 7.94 10.84 1.07
N ASP A 29 8.82 10.42 1.98
CA ASP A 29 9.78 11.31 2.61
C ASP A 29 10.91 11.70 1.63
N ALA A 30 11.89 12.49 2.10
CA ALA A 30 12.96 12.98 1.23
C ALA A 30 13.77 11.87 0.55
N VAL A 31 14.01 10.74 1.24
CA VAL A 31 14.75 9.60 0.67
C VAL A 31 13.87 8.90 -0.36
N GLY A 32 12.60 8.69 -0.03
CA GLY A 32 11.68 8.04 -0.93
C GLY A 32 11.40 8.81 -2.21
N MET A 33 11.38 10.15 -2.12
CA MET A 33 11.26 11.02 -3.28
C MET A 33 12.45 10.92 -4.24
N ILE A 34 13.66 10.60 -3.76
CA ILE A 34 14.83 10.38 -4.62
C ILE A 34 14.63 9.11 -5.46
N VAL A 35 14.24 8.01 -4.82
CA VAL A 35 14.00 6.73 -5.49
C VAL A 35 12.85 6.86 -6.48
N PHE A 36 11.72 7.42 -6.06
CA PHE A 36 10.56 7.65 -6.92
C PHE A 36 10.92 8.45 -8.18
N LYS A 37 11.67 9.55 -8.03
CA LYS A 37 12.05 10.39 -9.18
C LYS A 37 12.87 9.61 -10.20
N GLN A 38 13.82 8.80 -9.75
CA GLN A 38 14.65 7.99 -10.63
C GLN A 38 13.82 6.93 -11.36
N GLU A 39 12.98 6.19 -10.63
CA GLU A 39 12.10 5.17 -11.22
C GLU A 39 11.13 5.77 -12.25
N TRP A 40 10.59 6.96 -11.97
CA TRP A 40 9.67 7.64 -12.89
C TRP A 40 10.38 8.11 -14.16
N GLU A 41 11.61 8.61 -14.03
CA GLU A 41 12.46 8.98 -15.16
C GLU A 41 12.78 7.77 -16.04
N ASP A 42 13.20 6.66 -15.43
CA ASP A 42 13.53 5.42 -16.13
C ASP A 42 12.31 4.85 -16.86
N ASN A 43 11.14 4.87 -16.23
CA ASN A 43 9.91 4.39 -16.85
C ASN A 43 9.47 5.28 -18.02
N CYS A 44 9.57 6.61 -17.89
CA CYS A 44 9.32 7.52 -19.02
C CYS A 44 10.31 7.28 -20.17
N ALA A 45 11.59 7.08 -19.86
CA ALA A 45 12.62 6.81 -20.85
C ALA A 45 12.37 5.50 -21.61
N LYS A 46 11.94 4.44 -20.90
CA LYS A 46 11.52 3.17 -21.53
C LYS A 46 10.38 3.38 -22.53
N GLN A 47 9.36 4.15 -22.16
CA GLN A 47 8.23 4.45 -23.06
C GLN A 47 8.66 5.23 -24.31
N LEU A 48 9.60 6.17 -24.17
CA LEU A 48 10.14 6.92 -25.30
C LEU A 48 11.02 6.06 -26.22
N ALA A 49 11.74 5.07 -25.67
CA ALA A 49 12.55 4.15 -26.46
C ALA A 49 11.73 3.24 -27.38
N LEU A 50 10.43 3.06 -27.12
CA LEU A 50 9.51 2.27 -27.94
C LEU A 50 8.96 3.03 -29.17
N ILE A 51 9.34 4.30 -29.36
CA ILE A 51 8.90 5.11 -30.50
C ILE A 51 9.54 4.56 -31.78
N THR A 52 8.71 4.00 -32.68
CA THR A 52 9.16 3.34 -33.92
C THR A 52 8.80 4.11 -35.20
N GLY A 53 8.11 5.25 -35.11
CA GLY A 53 7.72 6.04 -36.29
C GLY A 53 6.95 7.33 -35.98
N ALA A 54 6.68 8.11 -37.02
CA ALA A 54 6.02 9.41 -36.93
C ALA A 54 4.55 9.34 -36.46
N ASP A 55 3.91 8.20 -36.64
CA ASP A 55 2.52 7.94 -36.22
C ASP A 55 2.40 7.51 -34.75
N HIS A 56 3.53 7.30 -34.07
CA HIS A 56 3.52 6.90 -32.66
C HIS A 56 2.90 8.02 -31.80
N LEU A 57 2.04 7.66 -30.83
CA LEU A 57 1.36 8.66 -30.00
C LEU A 57 2.33 9.59 -29.26
N LEU A 58 3.47 9.05 -28.82
CA LEU A 58 4.54 9.83 -28.18
C LEU A 58 5.50 10.50 -29.17
N HIS A 59 5.24 10.45 -30.47
CA HIS A 59 6.05 11.17 -31.45
C HIS A 59 6.09 12.66 -31.09
N SER A 60 7.26 13.30 -31.22
CA SER A 60 7.57 14.67 -30.75
C SER A 60 7.52 14.90 -29.23
N SER A 61 7.37 13.86 -28.41
CA SER A 61 7.53 13.99 -26.96
C SER A 61 9.00 13.92 -26.56
N SER A 62 9.30 14.37 -25.35
CA SER A 62 10.60 14.26 -24.72
C SER A 62 10.46 13.83 -23.28
N LEU A 63 11.55 13.36 -22.68
CA LEU A 63 11.59 13.00 -21.26
C LEU A 63 11.22 14.22 -20.40
N GLN A 64 11.74 15.39 -20.75
CA GLN A 64 11.42 16.63 -20.05
C GLN A 64 9.93 16.98 -20.11
N ARG A 65 9.25 16.68 -21.22
CA ARG A 65 7.81 16.87 -21.33
C ARG A 65 7.03 15.89 -20.47
N LEU A 66 7.35 14.61 -20.51
CA LEU A 66 6.67 13.62 -19.67
C LEU A 66 6.90 13.86 -18.17
N MET A 67 8.08 14.37 -17.82
CA MET A 67 8.45 14.69 -16.44
C MET A 67 8.03 16.11 -16.00
N GLY A 68 7.42 16.92 -16.87
CA GLY A 68 7.05 18.30 -16.53
C GLY A 68 8.23 19.19 -16.14
N THR A 69 9.40 18.98 -16.75
CA THR A 69 10.63 19.77 -16.56
C THR A 69 11.02 20.56 -17.82
N ASP A 70 10.25 20.43 -18.91
CA ASP A 70 10.43 21.24 -20.11
C ASP A 70 10.16 22.73 -19.77
N PRO A 71 11.09 23.65 -20.11
CA PRO A 71 10.97 25.07 -19.81
C PRO A 71 9.68 25.74 -20.33
N THR A 72 9.07 25.20 -21.39
CA THR A 72 7.85 25.77 -21.96
C THR A 72 6.58 25.40 -21.18
N MET A 73 6.68 24.55 -20.15
CA MET A 73 5.54 23.97 -19.44
C MET A 73 5.85 23.71 -17.95
N ILE A 74 6.45 24.72 -17.31
CA ILE A 74 6.82 24.69 -15.89
C ILE A 74 5.60 24.71 -14.95
N ASN A 75 4.52 25.40 -15.35
CA ASN A 75 3.31 25.56 -14.54
C ASN A 75 2.19 24.61 -15.03
N PRO A 76 1.20 24.28 -14.17
CA PRO A 76 0.15 23.32 -14.51
C PRO A 76 -0.72 23.77 -15.69
N GLN A 77 -1.00 25.07 -15.84
CA GLN A 77 -1.78 25.60 -16.96
C GLN A 77 -1.09 25.32 -18.31
N ALA A 78 0.21 25.61 -18.40
CA ALA A 78 1.01 25.35 -19.59
C ALA A 78 1.16 23.84 -19.86
N GLN A 79 1.12 22.99 -18.82
CA GLN A 79 1.06 21.54 -19.00
C GLN A 79 -0.29 21.10 -19.56
N ALA A 80 -1.41 21.61 -19.04
CA ALA A 80 -2.75 21.31 -19.54
C ALA A 80 -2.93 21.71 -21.01
N GLU A 81 -2.36 22.84 -21.42
CA GLU A 81 -2.41 23.32 -22.81
C GLU A 81 -1.40 22.60 -23.73
N GLY A 82 -0.21 22.29 -23.21
CA GLY A 82 0.91 21.77 -23.99
C GLY A 82 1.00 20.24 -24.08
N LEU A 83 0.38 19.51 -23.16
CA LEU A 83 0.37 18.05 -23.13
C LEU A 83 -0.94 17.50 -23.67
N ARG A 84 -0.83 16.72 -24.74
CA ARG A 84 -1.96 15.94 -25.25
C ARG A 84 -2.29 14.81 -24.27
N ALA A 85 -3.56 14.38 -24.25
CA ALA A 85 -4.07 13.35 -23.35
C ALA A 85 -3.19 12.08 -23.28
N HIS A 86 -2.72 11.56 -24.41
CA HIS A 86 -1.84 10.37 -24.41
C HIS A 86 -0.50 10.58 -23.70
N LYS A 87 0.05 11.80 -23.70
CA LYS A 87 1.29 12.11 -22.97
C LYS A 87 1.02 12.18 -21.47
N VAL A 88 -0.14 12.70 -21.08
CA VAL A 88 -0.60 12.73 -19.68
C VAL A 88 -0.86 11.31 -19.16
N MET A 89 -1.58 10.49 -19.93
CA MET A 89 -1.78 9.05 -19.64
C MET A 89 -0.44 8.33 -19.47
N THR A 90 0.51 8.54 -20.39
CA THR A 90 1.83 7.89 -20.33
C THR A 90 2.62 8.32 -19.10
N ALA A 91 2.66 9.63 -18.81
CA ALA A 91 3.34 10.16 -17.63
C ALA A 91 2.72 9.62 -16.33
N THR A 92 1.38 9.55 -16.28
CA THR A 92 0.62 9.00 -15.15
C THR A 92 0.92 7.52 -14.96
N HIS A 93 0.88 6.72 -16.03
CA HIS A 93 1.22 5.29 -15.97
C HIS A 93 2.65 5.06 -15.48
N ALA A 94 3.63 5.77 -16.07
CA ALA A 94 5.02 5.67 -15.66
C ALA A 94 5.23 6.07 -14.19
N ALA A 95 4.50 7.08 -13.70
CA ALA A 95 4.52 7.47 -12.31
C ALA A 95 3.92 6.37 -11.42
N ARG A 96 2.80 5.75 -11.81
CA ARG A 96 2.18 4.65 -11.07
C ARG A 96 3.15 3.49 -10.85
N GLU A 97 3.81 3.04 -11.92
CA GLU A 97 4.84 2.00 -11.85
C GLU A 97 6.02 2.40 -10.95
N ALA A 98 6.42 3.67 -11.01
CA ALA A 98 7.50 4.20 -10.19
C ALA A 98 7.15 4.22 -8.70
N ILE A 99 5.90 4.52 -8.32
CA ILE A 99 5.48 4.46 -6.92
C ILE A 99 5.53 3.03 -6.41
N CYS A 100 5.02 2.07 -7.20
CA CYS A 100 5.06 0.66 -6.82
C CYS A 100 6.51 0.23 -6.55
N SER A 101 7.41 0.57 -7.47
CA SER A 101 8.84 0.26 -7.36
C SER A 101 9.47 0.97 -6.15
N ALA A 102 9.32 2.28 -6.03
CA ALA A 102 9.85 3.05 -4.92
C ALA A 102 9.29 2.57 -3.56
N SER A 103 7.99 2.28 -3.48
CA SER A 103 7.36 1.78 -2.26
C SER A 103 7.96 0.45 -1.82
N THR A 104 8.32 -0.45 -2.73
CA THR A 104 8.99 -1.70 -2.36
C THR A 104 10.41 -1.49 -1.81
N VAL A 105 11.13 -0.48 -2.31
CA VAL A 105 12.50 -0.15 -1.87
C VAL A 105 12.50 0.59 -0.53
N ILE A 106 11.55 1.51 -0.34
CA ILE A 106 11.48 2.39 0.83
C ILE A 106 10.72 1.72 1.98
N ALA A 107 9.76 0.85 1.67
CA ALA A 107 9.18 0.00 2.69
C ALA A 107 10.32 -0.85 3.28
N ARG A 108 10.72 -0.49 4.50
CA ARG A 108 11.27 -1.47 5.41
C ARG A 108 10.05 -2.10 6.08
N PRO A 109 9.46 -3.18 5.51
CA PRO A 109 8.45 -3.91 6.26
C PRO A 109 9.11 -4.28 7.59
N LEU A 110 8.48 -3.87 8.69
CA LEU A 110 8.91 -4.31 10.00
C LEU A 110 9.05 -5.84 9.93
N PRO A 111 10.16 -6.41 10.41
CA PRO A 111 10.29 -7.86 10.46
C PRO A 111 9.04 -8.41 11.14
N TRP A 112 8.42 -9.44 10.55
CA TRP A 112 7.20 -10.05 11.08
C TRP A 112 7.36 -10.43 12.57
N SER A 113 8.59 -10.72 13.02
CA SER A 113 8.92 -11.04 14.40
C SER A 113 8.74 -9.88 15.39
N THR A 114 8.72 -8.65 14.91
CA THR A 114 8.57 -7.41 15.71
C THR A 114 7.13 -6.89 15.74
N ILE A 115 6.27 -7.39 14.85
CA ILE A 115 4.87 -6.98 14.79
C ILE A 115 4.14 -7.54 16.02
N LYS A 116 3.40 -6.68 16.72
CA LYS A 116 2.53 -7.06 17.83
C LYS A 116 1.19 -6.36 17.66
N GLN A 117 0.12 -6.99 18.12
CA GLN A 117 -1.21 -6.37 18.19
C GLN A 117 -1.20 -5.35 19.32
N SER A 118 -1.61 -4.12 19.05
CA SER A 118 -1.81 -3.13 20.11
C SER A 118 -3.16 -3.34 20.81
N GLU A 119 -3.33 -2.85 22.04
CA GLU A 119 -4.60 -2.99 22.77
C GLU A 119 -5.78 -2.25 22.11
N SER A 120 -5.50 -1.28 21.24
CA SER A 120 -6.51 -0.50 20.50
C SER A 120 -6.77 -1.01 19.08
N GLU A 121 -6.02 -2.00 18.63
CA GLU A 121 -6.05 -2.51 17.26
C GLU A 121 -6.91 -3.77 17.16
N SER A 122 -7.77 -3.85 16.14
CA SER A 122 -8.58 -5.05 15.92
C SER A 122 -7.72 -6.23 15.50
N PHE A 123 -8.19 -7.45 15.79
CA PHE A 123 -7.47 -8.65 15.39
C PHE A 123 -7.21 -8.71 13.88
N THR A 124 -8.19 -8.32 13.06
CA THR A 124 -8.08 -8.34 11.59
C THR A 124 -7.02 -7.36 11.08
N GLN A 125 -6.96 -6.14 11.62
CA GLN A 125 -5.93 -5.16 11.25
C GLN A 125 -4.53 -5.66 11.58
N PHE A 126 -4.37 -6.29 12.73
CA PHE A 126 -3.12 -6.92 13.12
C PHE A 126 -2.72 -8.06 12.18
N VAL A 127 -3.65 -8.97 11.85
CA VAL A 127 -3.44 -10.08 10.91
C VAL A 127 -3.02 -9.55 9.53
N ASP A 128 -3.67 -8.51 9.02
CA ASP A 128 -3.35 -7.90 7.73
C ASP A 128 -1.92 -7.34 7.69
N ARG A 129 -1.49 -6.64 8.74
CA ARG A 129 -0.11 -6.13 8.84
C ARG A 129 0.91 -7.27 8.91
N LEU A 130 0.61 -8.30 9.69
CA LEU A 130 1.48 -9.46 9.86
C LEU A 130 1.60 -10.26 8.56
N GLN A 131 0.48 -10.49 7.85
CA GLN A 131 0.46 -11.15 6.55
C GLN A 131 1.27 -10.36 5.53
N ALA A 132 1.09 -9.04 5.45
CA ALA A 132 1.86 -8.19 4.53
C ALA A 132 3.39 -8.25 4.80
N ALA A 133 3.79 -8.31 6.07
CA ALA A 133 5.20 -8.46 6.44
C ALA A 133 5.77 -9.84 6.11
N LEU A 134 4.97 -10.90 6.27
CA LEU A 134 5.35 -12.26 5.86
C LEU A 134 5.44 -12.37 4.35
N ASP A 135 4.51 -11.77 3.61
CA ASP A 135 4.50 -11.77 2.15
C ASP A 135 5.74 -11.10 1.58
N SER A 136 6.15 -9.99 2.20
CA SER A 136 7.35 -9.22 1.84
C SER A 136 8.66 -9.83 2.35
N SER A 137 8.60 -10.89 3.16
CA SER A 137 9.80 -11.52 3.73
C SER A 137 10.43 -12.52 2.76
N ALA A 138 11.72 -12.82 2.98
CA ALA A 138 12.46 -13.84 2.25
C ALA A 138 12.11 -15.29 2.69
N LEU A 139 11.06 -15.50 3.50
CA LEU A 139 10.63 -16.83 3.91
C LEU A 139 10.10 -17.63 2.70
N PRO A 140 10.41 -18.93 2.61
CA PRO A 140 9.76 -19.83 1.67
C PRO A 140 8.23 -19.81 1.84
N SER A 141 7.48 -19.96 0.75
CA SER A 141 6.01 -19.92 0.75
C SER A 141 5.41 -20.93 1.74
N GLU A 142 6.01 -22.10 1.85
CA GLU A 142 5.60 -23.20 2.73
C GLU A 142 5.80 -22.86 4.23
N ALA A 143 6.74 -21.96 4.54
CA ALA A 143 7.03 -21.54 5.90
C ALA A 143 6.12 -20.39 6.39
N LYS A 144 5.51 -19.62 5.48
CA LYS A 144 4.71 -18.43 5.84
C LYS A 144 3.48 -18.80 6.67
N GLY A 145 2.76 -19.88 6.33
CA GLY A 145 1.60 -20.35 7.07
C GLY A 145 1.92 -20.75 8.53
N PRO A 146 2.89 -21.65 8.76
CA PRO A 146 3.35 -22.00 10.11
C PRO A 146 3.85 -20.79 10.92
N VAL A 147 4.59 -19.87 10.30
CA VAL A 147 5.07 -18.67 10.98
C VAL A 147 3.92 -17.75 11.37
N LEU A 148 2.92 -17.56 10.49
CA LEU A 148 1.70 -16.81 10.82
C LEU A 148 1.02 -17.39 12.05
N ALA A 149 0.80 -18.71 12.10
CA ALA A 149 0.14 -19.37 13.23
C ALA A 149 0.88 -19.15 14.56
N GLU A 150 2.21 -19.27 14.56
CA GLU A 150 3.01 -19.00 15.78
C GLU A 150 2.98 -17.51 16.18
N CYS A 151 3.02 -16.61 15.20
CA CYS A 151 2.90 -15.17 15.46
C CYS A 151 1.55 -14.81 16.07
N LEU A 152 0.44 -15.36 15.57
CA LEU A 152 -0.88 -15.17 16.19
C LEU A 152 -0.87 -15.62 17.66
N ARG A 153 -0.20 -16.73 17.98
CA ARG A 153 -0.10 -17.21 19.36
C ARG A 153 0.73 -16.29 20.26
N GLN A 154 1.84 -15.76 19.74
CA GLN A 154 2.84 -15.02 20.54
C GLN A 154 2.60 -13.52 20.60
N GLN A 155 2.13 -12.93 19.51
CA GLN A 155 2.17 -11.49 19.26
C GLN A 155 0.81 -10.80 19.40
N CYS A 156 -0.27 -11.57 19.59
CA CYS A 156 -1.58 -11.03 19.94
C CYS A 156 -1.58 -10.30 21.29
N SER A 157 -2.53 -9.38 21.46
CA SER A 157 -2.80 -8.68 22.71
C SER A 157 -3.26 -9.66 23.79
N SER A 158 -3.30 -9.21 25.05
CA SER A 158 -3.77 -10.09 26.14
C SER A 158 -5.22 -10.52 25.94
N ALA A 159 -6.11 -9.59 25.57
CA ALA A 159 -7.52 -9.86 25.34
C ALA A 159 -7.73 -10.89 24.22
N THR A 160 -7.03 -10.73 23.09
CA THR A 160 -7.09 -11.69 21.98
C THR A 160 -6.53 -13.05 22.38
N LYS A 161 -5.44 -13.09 23.14
CA LYS A 161 -4.89 -14.34 23.67
C LYS A 161 -5.88 -15.08 24.56
N ASP A 162 -6.68 -14.36 25.35
CA ASP A 162 -7.74 -14.97 26.16
C ASP A 162 -8.80 -15.63 25.28
N ILE A 163 -9.22 -14.96 24.20
CA ILE A 163 -10.15 -15.53 23.20
C ILE A 163 -9.52 -16.76 22.52
N LEU A 164 -8.25 -16.68 22.10
CA LEU A 164 -7.56 -17.77 21.43
C LEU A 164 -7.47 -19.04 22.28
N ARG A 165 -7.38 -18.93 23.62
CA ARG A 165 -7.37 -20.10 24.51
C ARG A 165 -8.69 -20.89 24.52
N SER A 166 -9.78 -20.30 24.04
CA SER A 166 -11.06 -21.00 23.92
C SER A 166 -11.16 -21.91 22.69
N LEU A 167 -10.21 -21.80 21.75
CA LEU A 167 -10.20 -22.61 20.52
C LEU A 167 -9.53 -23.98 20.74
N PRO A 168 -9.99 -25.02 20.03
CA PRO A 168 -9.32 -26.31 20.00
C PRO A 168 -7.85 -26.19 19.51
N PRO A 169 -6.90 -26.91 20.13
CA PRO A 169 -5.54 -27.01 19.61
C PRO A 169 -5.53 -27.52 18.16
N GLY A 170 -4.72 -26.91 17.30
CA GLY A 170 -4.62 -27.31 15.88
C GLY A 170 -5.72 -26.75 14.97
N SER A 171 -6.57 -25.86 15.46
CA SER A 171 -7.52 -25.10 14.61
C SER A 171 -6.77 -24.41 13.47
N ASN A 172 -7.31 -24.48 12.25
CA ASN A 172 -6.71 -23.78 11.11
C ASN A 172 -6.89 -22.26 11.25
N ILE A 173 -6.07 -21.49 10.53
CA ILE A 173 -6.06 -20.02 10.61
C ILE A 173 -7.42 -19.40 10.27
N ALA A 174 -8.18 -19.98 9.33
CA ALA A 174 -9.49 -19.44 8.96
C ALA A 174 -10.52 -19.60 10.09
N ASP A 175 -10.49 -20.72 10.81
CA ASP A 175 -11.32 -20.92 12.01
C ASP A 175 -10.92 -19.97 13.14
N VAL A 176 -9.62 -19.76 13.33
CA VAL A 176 -9.10 -18.78 14.29
C VAL A 176 -9.64 -17.38 13.99
N ILE A 177 -9.52 -16.92 12.73
CA ILE A 177 -9.99 -15.59 12.33
C ILE A 177 -11.49 -15.45 12.55
N ARG A 178 -12.30 -16.41 12.08
CA ARG A 178 -13.76 -16.36 12.28
C ARG A 178 -14.15 -16.26 13.75
N HIS A 179 -13.51 -17.05 14.61
CA HIS A 179 -13.83 -17.10 16.02
C HIS A 179 -13.44 -15.80 16.72
N VAL A 180 -12.22 -15.34 16.55
CA VAL A 180 -11.72 -14.13 17.23
C VAL A 180 -12.50 -12.89 16.81
N THR A 181 -12.75 -12.71 15.52
CA THR A 181 -13.54 -11.57 15.02
C THR A 181 -14.96 -11.58 15.58
N LYS A 182 -15.58 -12.74 15.74
CA LYS A 182 -16.90 -12.87 16.34
C LYS A 182 -16.87 -12.49 17.83
N GLU A 183 -15.94 -13.01 18.60
CA GLU A 183 -15.85 -12.75 20.04
C GLU A 183 -15.44 -11.29 20.35
N GLU A 184 -14.52 -10.69 19.58
CA GLU A 184 -14.19 -9.26 19.69
C GLU A 184 -15.41 -8.38 19.46
N HIS A 185 -16.30 -8.74 18.52
CA HIS A 185 -17.54 -8.01 18.26
C HIS A 185 -18.58 -8.17 19.37
N LEU A 186 -18.64 -9.34 20.02
CA LEU A 186 -19.58 -9.64 21.10
C LEU A 186 -19.15 -9.04 22.44
N ALA A 187 -17.85 -8.81 22.66
CA ALA A 187 -17.32 -8.34 23.95
C ALA A 187 -17.94 -7.01 24.44
N PRO A 188 -18.07 -5.94 23.60
CA PRO A 188 -18.75 -4.71 24.00
C PRO A 188 -20.23 -4.93 24.36
N ILE A 189 -20.92 -5.82 23.63
CA ILE A 189 -22.33 -6.14 23.84
C ILE A 189 -22.51 -6.84 25.20
N GLN A 190 -21.66 -7.84 25.49
CA GLN A 190 -21.68 -8.55 26.77
C GLN A 190 -21.35 -7.63 27.95
N ALA A 191 -20.41 -6.70 27.78
CA ALA A 191 -20.06 -5.71 28.81
C ALA A 191 -21.22 -4.74 29.08
N ALA A 192 -21.91 -4.27 28.04
CA ALA A 192 -23.09 -3.41 28.17
C ALA A 192 -24.24 -4.13 28.89
N VAL A 193 -24.50 -5.39 28.53
CA VAL A 193 -25.53 -6.23 29.18
C VAL A 193 -25.21 -6.46 30.67
N ARG A 194 -23.96 -6.79 31.01
CA ARG A 194 -23.54 -6.96 32.41
C ARG A 194 -23.67 -5.67 33.22
N THR A 195 -23.37 -4.52 32.61
CA THR A 195 -23.54 -3.22 33.27
C THR A 195 -25.02 -2.92 33.51
N ALA A 196 -25.88 -3.19 32.53
CA ALA A 196 -27.32 -2.95 32.63
C ALA A 196 -28.01 -3.86 33.67
N ILE A 197 -27.55 -5.11 33.84
CA ILE A 197 -28.08 -6.06 34.83
C ILE A 197 -27.64 -5.70 36.26
N ASN A 198 -26.50 -5.03 36.42
CA ASN A 198 -25.93 -4.65 37.72
C ASN A 198 -26.27 -3.20 38.14
N LEU A 199 -27.17 -2.51 37.45
CA LEU A 199 -27.70 -1.23 37.94
C LEU A 199 -28.70 -1.50 39.10
N PRO A 200 -28.55 -0.83 40.25
CA PRO A 200 -29.42 -1.00 41.42
C PRO A 200 -30.86 -0.52 41.18
#